data_AF-A0A6M4BJ28-F1
#
_entry.id   AF-A0A6M4BJ28-F1
#
_cell.length_a   1.000
_cell.length_b   1.000
_cell.length_c   1.000
_cell.angle_alpha   90.00
_cell.angle_beta   90.00
_cell.angle_gamma   90.00
#
_symmetry.space_group_name_H-M   'P 1'
#
loop_
_entity.id
_entity.type
_entity.pdbx_description
1 polymer ?
#
loop_
_entity_poly.entity_id
_entity_poly.type
_entity_poly.pdbx_seq_one_letter_code
_entity_poly.pdbx_strand_id
1 'polypeptide(L)'
;ANDAGDRTTPAIIALNGTEWEIGLPAKSGNAASKAIIKNNKRLMNSDFNEEDLAYVESSSNCRIQNDEKLEYVFETSETTVYSNPDNIATKMYAKLFTIASHSMRDEGDLKLVLAAPLHWTSASTDRMVKCAELAGFDVLQVISEPAAALLAYNIEENLEDTNILVYRLGGSSCDVSIAKVSGGFITIEKNVYRTDLGGQCLTKHLADYIAQEFKQKWKLDPQESRRAMAKLQNHADNCKHVLSTLNSAHVFIESLLDGVDWSQNVSRARFENIIQSKISEYIEPAQKLIESFAGKISKIVL
;
A
#
# COMPACT_ATOMS: atom_id res chain seq x y z
N ALA A 1 5.95 -3.90 -18.31
CA ALA A 1 4.70 -3.43 -17.70
C ALA A 1 3.88 -4.66 -17.34
N ASN A 2 2.89 -4.56 -16.44
CA ASN A 2 1.96 -5.66 -16.25
C ASN A 2 1.02 -5.81 -17.46
N ASP A 3 0.14 -6.81 -17.44
CA ASP A 3 -0.76 -7.13 -18.57
C ASP A 3 -1.74 -5.97 -18.94
N ALA A 4 -1.94 -5.01 -18.03
CA ALA A 4 -2.77 -3.82 -18.24
C ALA A 4 -1.95 -2.60 -18.74
N GLY A 5 -0.64 -2.74 -18.90
CA GLY A 5 0.27 -1.65 -19.28
C GLY A 5 0.76 -0.80 -18.11
N ASP A 6 0.37 -1.11 -16.87
CA ASP A 6 0.79 -0.36 -15.68
C ASP A 6 2.22 -0.74 -15.25
N ARG A 7 2.90 0.23 -14.63
CA ARG A 7 4.25 0.05 -14.05
C ARG A 7 4.24 -0.46 -12.61
N THR A 8 3.05 -0.56 -12.02
CA THR A 8 2.82 -1.07 -10.65
C THR A 8 1.61 -2.00 -10.67
N THR A 9 1.68 -3.11 -9.93
CA THR A 9 0.54 -4.01 -9.75
C THR A 9 -0.06 -3.80 -8.36
N PRO A 10 -1.38 -3.55 -8.24
CA PRO A 10 -2.01 -3.43 -6.92
C PRO A 10 -1.78 -4.68 -6.07
N ALA A 11 -1.38 -4.50 -4.81
CA ALA A 11 -1.28 -5.60 -3.83
C ALA A 11 -2.66 -5.97 -3.28
N ILE A 12 -3.54 -6.43 -4.16
CA ILE A 12 -4.92 -6.83 -3.89
C ILE A 12 -5.14 -8.19 -4.52
N ILE A 13 -5.74 -9.10 -3.74
CA ILE A 13 -6.15 -10.42 -4.21
C ILE A 13 -7.62 -10.64 -3.93
N ALA A 14 -8.31 -11.35 -4.80
CA ALA A 14 -9.67 -11.81 -4.58
C ALA A 14 -9.78 -13.30 -4.92
N LEU A 15 -10.65 -14.00 -4.20
CA LEU A 15 -11.12 -15.32 -4.63
C LEU A 15 -12.52 -15.18 -5.23
N ASN A 16 -12.66 -15.63 -6.48
CA ASN A 16 -13.90 -15.64 -7.23
C ASN A 16 -14.30 -17.09 -7.53
N GLY A 17 -15.18 -17.66 -6.71
CA GLY A 17 -15.43 -19.10 -6.73
C GLY A 17 -14.17 -19.86 -6.36
N THR A 18 -13.52 -20.49 -7.34
CA THR A 18 -12.26 -21.22 -7.18
C THR A 18 -11.06 -20.52 -7.82
N GLU A 19 -11.28 -19.41 -8.53
CA GLU A 19 -10.25 -18.69 -9.27
C GLU A 19 -9.67 -17.54 -8.43
N TRP A 20 -8.33 -17.46 -8.40
CA TRP A 20 -7.61 -16.36 -7.76
C TRP A 20 -7.40 -15.21 -8.73
N GLU A 21 -7.98 -14.06 -8.41
CA GLU A 21 -7.76 -12.81 -9.15
C GLU A 21 -6.74 -11.96 -8.41
N ILE A 22 -5.74 -11.42 -9.13
CA ILE A 22 -4.62 -10.71 -8.53
C ILE A 22 -4.39 -9.37 -9.25
N GLY A 23 -4.24 -8.29 -8.50
CA GLY A 23 -3.92 -6.97 -9.03
C GLY A 23 -5.16 -6.23 -9.53
N LEU A 24 -5.10 -5.73 -10.77
CA LEU A 24 -6.19 -4.94 -11.35
C LEU A 24 -7.52 -5.71 -11.44
N PRO A 25 -7.58 -6.99 -11.86
CA PRO A 25 -8.82 -7.78 -11.83
C PRO A 25 -9.48 -7.81 -10.44
N ALA A 26 -8.68 -8.01 -9.37
CA ALA A 26 -9.18 -8.01 -8.00
C ALA A 26 -9.63 -6.63 -7.52
N LYS A 27 -9.00 -5.55 -8.01
CA LYS A 27 -9.36 -4.16 -7.70
C LYS A 27 -10.66 -3.73 -8.40
N SER A 28 -10.86 -4.15 -9.64
CA SER A 28 -11.98 -3.72 -10.51
C SER A 28 -13.23 -4.60 -10.37
N GLY A 29 -13.12 -5.77 -9.74
CA GLY A 29 -14.23 -6.70 -9.53
C GLY A 29 -15.34 -6.16 -8.63
N ASN A 30 -16.56 -6.67 -8.82
CA ASN A 30 -17.68 -6.38 -7.92
C ASN A 30 -17.42 -6.99 -6.53
N ALA A 31 -17.14 -6.14 -5.53
CA ALA A 31 -16.85 -6.57 -4.17
C ALA A 31 -18.02 -7.30 -3.46
N ALA A 32 -19.24 -7.27 -4.00
CA ALA A 32 -20.39 -7.94 -3.41
C ALA A 32 -20.37 -9.46 -3.55
N SER A 33 -19.61 -10.01 -4.50
CA SER A 33 -19.57 -11.46 -4.79
C SER A 33 -18.19 -12.10 -4.60
N LYS A 34 -17.21 -11.35 -4.10
CA LYS A 34 -15.81 -11.79 -4.00
C LYS A 34 -15.23 -11.46 -2.63
N ALA A 35 -14.50 -12.40 -2.04
CA ALA A 35 -13.68 -12.16 -0.87
C ALA A 35 -12.34 -11.57 -1.31
N ILE A 36 -12.13 -10.30 -0.99
CA ILE A 36 -11.00 -9.44 -1.34
C ILE A 36 -10.15 -9.22 -0.10
N ILE A 37 -8.85 -9.42 -0.25
CA ILE A 37 -7.82 -9.13 0.74
C ILE A 37 -6.98 -7.95 0.26
N LYS A 38 -6.78 -6.99 1.15
CA LYS A 38 -5.87 -5.85 0.98
C LYS A 38 -4.89 -5.81 2.14
N ASN A 39 -3.77 -5.10 1.97
CA ASN A 39 -2.82 -4.83 3.05
C ASN A 39 -2.22 -6.08 3.72
N ASN A 40 -2.20 -7.23 3.04
CA ASN A 40 -1.66 -8.50 3.54
C ASN A 40 -0.23 -8.39 4.10
N LYS A 41 0.60 -7.49 3.54
CA LYS A 41 1.98 -7.23 4.00
C LYS A 41 2.03 -6.90 5.51
N ARG A 42 1.00 -6.30 6.10
CA ARG A 42 0.94 -6.04 7.56
C ARG A 42 0.95 -7.35 8.38
N LEU A 43 0.19 -8.35 7.94
CA LEU A 43 0.08 -9.65 8.60
C LEU A 43 1.23 -10.63 8.27
N MET A 44 2.16 -10.21 7.40
CA MET A 44 3.42 -10.91 7.20
C MET A 44 4.49 -10.51 8.22
N ASN A 45 4.35 -9.35 8.86
CA ASN A 45 5.23 -8.99 9.97
C ASN A 45 4.97 -9.97 11.11
N SER A 46 6.00 -10.63 11.61
CA SER A 46 5.88 -11.60 12.71
C SER A 46 5.50 -10.91 14.02
N ASP A 47 5.76 -9.61 14.13
CA ASP A 47 5.42 -8.77 15.28
C ASP A 47 4.15 -7.92 15.04
N PHE A 48 3.26 -8.34 14.13
CA PHE A 48 1.98 -7.64 13.92
C PHE A 48 1.16 -7.61 15.23
N ASN A 49 0.37 -6.55 15.41
CA ASN A 49 -0.47 -6.37 16.60
C ASN A 49 -1.96 -6.28 16.25
N GLU A 50 -2.81 -6.02 17.26
CA GLU A 50 -4.26 -5.87 17.08
C GLU A 50 -4.63 -4.72 16.14
N GLU A 51 -3.88 -3.62 16.13
CA GLU A 51 -4.12 -2.50 15.22
C GLU A 51 -3.84 -2.89 13.76
N ASP A 52 -2.79 -3.67 13.51
CA ASP A 52 -2.50 -4.22 12.19
C ASP A 52 -3.62 -5.16 11.71
N LEU A 53 -4.09 -6.04 12.59
CA LEU A 53 -5.21 -6.94 12.29
C LEU A 53 -6.48 -6.16 11.98
N ALA A 54 -6.88 -5.23 12.85
CA ALA A 54 -8.05 -4.38 12.65
C ALA A 54 -7.96 -3.54 11.36
N TYR A 55 -6.76 -3.11 10.99
CA TYR A 55 -6.54 -2.41 9.72
C TYR A 55 -6.80 -3.31 8.51
N VAL A 56 -6.33 -4.57 8.54
CA VAL A 56 -6.58 -5.52 7.46
C VAL A 56 -8.07 -5.91 7.39
N GLU A 57 -8.72 -6.14 8.53
CA GLU A 57 -10.15 -6.47 8.62
C GLU A 57 -11.06 -5.35 8.11
N SER A 58 -10.74 -4.09 8.44
CA SER A 58 -11.53 -2.94 8.01
C SER A 58 -11.35 -2.63 6.52
N SER A 59 -10.16 -2.89 5.96
CA SER A 59 -9.84 -2.59 4.55
C SER A 59 -10.15 -3.73 3.58
N SER A 60 -10.23 -4.97 4.07
CA SER A 60 -10.61 -6.18 3.32
C SER A 60 -12.08 -6.51 3.57
N ASN A 61 -12.73 -7.29 2.71
CA ASN A 61 -14.09 -7.82 3.00
C ASN A 61 -14.08 -9.35 3.26
N CYS A 62 -12.90 -9.96 3.25
CA CYS A 62 -12.69 -11.35 3.63
C CYS A 62 -12.68 -11.49 5.17
N ARG A 63 -13.25 -12.60 5.67
CA ARG A 63 -13.19 -12.96 7.08
C ARG A 63 -11.77 -13.41 7.44
N ILE A 64 -11.29 -12.96 8.59
CA ILE A 64 -10.00 -13.35 9.15
C ILE A 64 -10.26 -14.09 10.46
N GLN A 65 -9.57 -15.22 10.66
CA GLN A 65 -9.53 -15.93 11.93
C GLN A 65 -8.12 -15.87 12.51
N ASN A 66 -8.00 -15.73 13.83
CA ASN A 66 -6.71 -15.58 14.52
C ASN A 66 -6.67 -16.29 15.89
N ASP A 67 -7.47 -17.34 16.10
CA ASP A 67 -7.52 -18.02 17.40
C ASP A 67 -6.29 -18.92 17.60
N GLU A 68 -6.16 -19.97 16.79
CA GLU A 68 -5.01 -20.88 16.80
C GLU A 68 -4.01 -20.58 15.67
N LYS A 69 -4.53 -20.07 14.56
CA LYS A 69 -3.75 -19.80 13.34
C LYS A 69 -4.37 -18.63 12.58
N LEU A 70 -3.51 -17.73 12.14
CA LEU A 70 -3.91 -16.58 11.33
C LEU A 70 -4.23 -17.00 9.90
N GLU A 71 -5.51 -16.97 9.55
CA GLU A 71 -5.99 -17.38 8.23
C GLU A 71 -7.13 -16.49 7.72
N TYR A 72 -7.12 -16.27 6.41
CA TYR A 72 -8.25 -15.78 5.64
C TYR A 72 -9.19 -16.94 5.32
N VAL A 73 -10.47 -16.73 5.57
CA VAL A 73 -11.53 -17.73 5.39
C VAL A 73 -12.37 -17.33 4.19
N PHE A 74 -12.49 -18.24 3.23
CA PHE A 74 -13.25 -18.04 2.01
C PHE A 74 -14.38 -19.04 1.94
N GLU A 75 -15.61 -18.56 2.06
CA GLU A 75 -16.80 -19.37 1.88
C GLU A 75 -17.17 -19.39 0.39
N THR A 76 -17.05 -20.56 -0.24
CA THR A 76 -17.51 -20.80 -1.62
C THR A 76 -18.79 -21.63 -1.58
N SER A 77 -19.49 -21.74 -2.71
CA SER A 77 -20.70 -22.57 -2.81
C SER A 77 -20.45 -24.07 -2.56
N GLU A 78 -19.20 -24.53 -2.70
CA GLU A 78 -18.84 -25.95 -2.61
C GLU A 78 -18.03 -26.28 -1.36
N THR A 79 -17.14 -25.38 -0.94
CA THR A 79 -16.19 -25.63 0.16
C THR A 79 -15.77 -24.35 0.89
N THR A 80 -15.15 -24.51 2.05
CA THR A 80 -14.43 -23.42 2.73
C THR A 80 -12.95 -23.55 2.43
N VAL A 81 -12.36 -22.50 1.84
CA VAL A 81 -10.92 -22.43 1.57
C VAL A 81 -10.27 -21.60 2.67
N TYR A 82 -9.11 -22.05 3.14
CA TYR A 82 -8.28 -21.34 4.13
C TYR A 82 -6.96 -20.95 3.49
N SER A 83 -6.50 -19.74 3.76
CA SER A 83 -5.18 -19.28 3.31
C SER A 83 -4.53 -18.40 4.36
N ASN A 84 -3.26 -18.61 4.67
CA ASN A 84 -2.51 -17.75 5.58
C ASN A 84 -1.89 -16.57 4.82
N PRO A 85 -1.38 -15.53 5.53
CA PRO A 85 -0.74 -14.39 4.88
C PRO A 85 0.42 -14.73 3.94
N ASP A 86 1.19 -15.78 4.25
CA ASP A 86 2.32 -16.22 3.42
C ASP A 86 1.84 -16.79 2.08
N ASN A 87 0.78 -17.62 2.08
CA ASN A 87 0.20 -18.15 0.85
C ASN A 87 -0.38 -17.03 -0.03
N ILE A 88 -0.98 -16.00 0.59
CA ILE A 88 -1.45 -14.81 -0.13
C ILE A 88 -0.27 -14.05 -0.75
N ALA A 89 0.83 -13.89 -0.02
CA ALA A 89 2.04 -13.25 -0.52
C ALA A 89 2.69 -14.05 -1.65
N THR A 90 2.80 -15.37 -1.53
CA THR A 90 3.31 -16.27 -2.59
C THR A 90 2.50 -16.11 -3.87
N LYS A 91 1.17 -15.99 -3.79
CA LYS A 91 0.33 -15.70 -4.97
C LYS A 91 0.67 -14.35 -5.60
N MET A 92 0.91 -13.32 -4.79
CA MET A 92 1.36 -12.01 -5.31
C MET A 92 2.71 -12.13 -6.02
N TYR A 93 3.68 -12.82 -5.41
CA TYR A 93 4.97 -13.04 -6.04
C TYR A 93 4.85 -13.88 -7.31
N ALA A 94 4.00 -14.90 -7.36
CA ALA A 94 3.76 -15.68 -8.57
C ALA A 94 3.23 -14.80 -9.72
N LYS A 95 2.33 -13.85 -9.42
CA LYS A 95 1.89 -12.88 -10.44
C LYS A 95 3.04 -11.99 -10.92
N LEU A 96 3.90 -11.52 -10.01
CA LEU A 96 5.07 -10.72 -10.37
C LEU A 96 6.09 -11.51 -11.18
N PHE A 97 6.28 -12.80 -10.85
CA PHE A 97 7.11 -13.72 -11.58
C PHE A 97 6.63 -13.87 -13.03
N THR A 98 5.33 -14.11 -13.23
CA THR A 98 4.73 -14.16 -14.59
C THR A 98 4.92 -12.86 -15.37
N ILE A 99 4.74 -11.71 -14.73
CA ILE A 99 4.96 -10.41 -15.39
C ILE A 99 6.43 -10.24 -15.83
N ALA A 100 7.36 -10.64 -14.95
CA ALA A 100 8.79 -10.57 -15.23
C ALA A 100 9.22 -11.57 -16.31
N SER A 101 8.75 -12.82 -16.27
CA SER A 101 9.09 -13.87 -17.24
C SER A 101 8.66 -13.49 -18.66
N HIS A 102 7.45 -12.95 -18.83
CA HIS A 102 6.98 -12.45 -20.13
C HIS A 102 7.80 -11.26 -20.66
N SER A 103 8.51 -10.54 -19.79
CA SER A 103 9.36 -9.42 -20.19
C SER A 103 10.80 -9.84 -20.50
N MET A 104 11.18 -11.09 -20.17
CA MET A 104 12.51 -11.64 -20.40
C MET A 104 12.50 -12.57 -21.62
N ARG A 105 13.66 -12.71 -22.28
CA ARG A 105 13.79 -13.59 -23.46
C ARG A 105 14.11 -15.04 -23.12
N ASP A 106 14.54 -15.29 -21.89
CA ASP A 106 14.93 -16.60 -21.36
C ASP A 106 14.16 -16.80 -20.05
N GLU A 107 13.36 -17.87 -19.98
CA GLU A 107 12.43 -18.12 -18.86
C GLU A 107 13.11 -18.79 -17.65
N GLY A 108 14.40 -19.14 -17.76
CA GLY A 108 15.17 -19.78 -16.70
C GLY A 108 15.90 -18.78 -15.80
N ASP A 109 15.64 -18.84 -14.50
CA ASP A 109 16.34 -18.15 -13.40
C ASP A 109 16.13 -16.63 -13.29
N LEU A 110 14.90 -16.24 -12.89
CA LEU A 110 14.64 -14.85 -12.49
C LEU A 110 15.24 -14.57 -11.11
N LYS A 111 16.39 -13.91 -11.13
CA LYS A 111 17.05 -13.39 -9.92
C LYS A 111 16.33 -12.18 -9.36
N LEU A 112 16.20 -12.13 -8.03
CA LEU A 112 15.43 -11.10 -7.33
C LEU A 112 16.22 -10.48 -6.17
N VAL A 113 16.17 -9.15 -6.08
CA VAL A 113 16.52 -8.40 -4.87
C VAL A 113 15.22 -7.85 -4.29
N LEU A 114 14.99 -8.10 -3.00
CA LEU A 114 13.78 -7.65 -2.29
C LEU A 114 14.06 -6.42 -1.44
N ALA A 115 13.12 -5.47 -1.41
CA ALA A 115 13.14 -4.35 -0.49
C ALA A 115 12.19 -4.61 0.69
N ALA A 116 12.71 -4.61 1.92
CA ALA A 116 11.94 -4.84 3.15
C ALA A 116 11.84 -3.57 4.01
N PRO A 117 10.73 -3.37 4.75
CA PRO A 117 10.62 -2.31 5.74
C PRO A 117 11.69 -2.45 6.82
N LEU A 118 12.26 -1.34 7.29
CA LEU A 118 13.35 -1.37 8.29
C LEU A 118 12.94 -1.98 9.64
N HIS A 119 11.67 -1.81 10.03
CA HIS A 119 11.15 -2.30 11.30
C HIS A 119 10.84 -3.81 11.29
N TRP A 120 11.02 -4.49 10.16
CA TRP A 120 10.80 -5.94 10.08
C TRP A 120 11.94 -6.71 10.73
N THR A 121 11.57 -7.75 11.47
CA THR A 121 12.52 -8.74 12.00
C THR A 121 13.07 -9.64 10.91
N SER A 122 14.20 -10.30 11.19
CA SER A 122 14.78 -11.32 10.31
C SER A 122 13.77 -12.43 9.99
N ALA A 123 12.96 -12.86 10.97
CA ALA A 123 11.90 -13.85 10.75
C ALA A 123 10.87 -13.38 9.69
N SER A 124 10.51 -12.09 9.71
CA SER A 124 9.56 -11.52 8.74
C SER A 124 10.18 -11.40 7.35
N THR A 125 11.47 -11.03 7.26
CA THR A 125 12.19 -11.00 5.98
C THR A 125 12.37 -12.40 5.42
N ASP A 126 12.68 -13.40 6.24
CA ASP A 126 12.86 -14.79 5.81
C ASP A 126 11.55 -15.38 5.28
N ARG A 127 10.42 -15.06 5.92
CA ARG A 127 9.07 -15.41 5.40
C ARG A 127 8.83 -14.81 4.02
N MET A 128 9.16 -13.52 3.85
CA MET A 128 9.02 -12.84 2.56
C MET A 128 9.90 -13.45 1.46
N VAL A 129 11.16 -13.75 1.78
CA VAL A 129 12.09 -14.45 0.88
C VAL A 129 11.50 -15.79 0.45
N LYS A 130 11.07 -16.60 1.42
CA LYS A 130 10.46 -17.90 1.15
C LYS A 130 9.21 -17.80 0.27
N CYS A 131 8.36 -16.80 0.46
CA CYS A 131 7.20 -16.57 -0.40
C CYS A 131 7.60 -16.27 -1.86
N ALA A 132 8.67 -15.50 -2.07
CA ALA A 132 9.19 -15.20 -3.40
C ALA A 132 9.87 -16.41 -4.06
N GLU A 133 10.63 -17.20 -3.29
CA GLU A 133 11.25 -18.45 -3.75
C GLU A 133 10.20 -19.49 -4.14
N LEU A 134 9.15 -19.65 -3.32
CA LEU A 134 8.02 -20.53 -3.64
C LEU A 134 7.26 -20.09 -4.90
N ALA A 135 7.38 -18.83 -5.30
CA ALA A 135 6.83 -18.32 -6.54
C ALA A 135 7.76 -18.50 -7.77
N GLY A 136 8.99 -18.98 -7.55
CA GLY A 136 9.96 -19.31 -8.60
C GLY A 136 11.17 -18.36 -8.70
N PHE A 137 11.25 -17.31 -7.88
CA PHE A 137 12.40 -16.39 -7.90
C PHE A 137 13.64 -16.99 -7.24
N ASP A 138 14.83 -16.67 -7.76
CA ASP A 138 16.12 -16.85 -7.09
C ASP A 138 16.45 -15.58 -6.28
N VAL A 139 16.17 -15.58 -4.98
CA VAL A 139 16.33 -14.39 -4.15
C VAL A 139 17.79 -14.22 -3.75
N LEU A 140 18.46 -13.23 -4.33
CA LEU A 140 19.88 -12.97 -4.08
C LEU A 140 20.12 -12.23 -2.77
N GLN A 141 19.27 -11.25 -2.47
CA GLN A 141 19.47 -10.35 -1.35
C GLN A 141 18.16 -9.67 -0.92
N VAL A 142 18.06 -9.37 0.37
CA VAL A 142 17.09 -8.41 0.90
C VAL A 142 17.84 -7.15 1.30
N ILE A 143 17.37 -5.99 0.83
CA ILE A 143 17.85 -4.67 1.20
C ILE A 143 16.73 -3.90 1.90
N SER A 144 17.07 -2.86 2.65
CA SER A 144 16.04 -2.01 3.26
C SER A 144 15.37 -1.13 2.21
N GLU A 145 14.08 -0.84 2.37
CA GLU A 145 13.34 0.10 1.52
C GLU A 145 14.02 1.48 1.35
N PRO A 146 14.55 2.14 2.41
CA PRO A 146 15.29 3.38 2.22
C PRO A 146 16.63 3.20 1.49
N ALA A 147 17.35 2.10 1.70
CA ALA A 147 18.56 1.84 0.89
C ALA A 147 18.22 1.63 -0.58
N ALA A 148 17.16 0.88 -0.88
CA ALA A 148 16.65 0.69 -2.24
C ALA A 148 16.28 2.04 -2.90
N ALA A 149 15.67 2.95 -2.14
CA ALA A 149 15.37 4.30 -2.63
C ALA A 149 16.66 5.06 -2.95
N LEU A 150 17.66 5.06 -2.07
CA LEU A 150 18.93 5.76 -2.32
C LEU A 150 19.68 5.22 -3.54
N LEU A 151 19.72 3.89 -3.70
CA LEU A 151 20.31 3.23 -4.87
C LEU A 151 19.59 3.62 -6.17
N ALA A 152 18.27 3.80 -6.14
CA ALA A 152 17.52 4.24 -7.32
C ALA A 152 17.87 5.68 -7.78
N TYR A 153 18.48 6.49 -6.91
CA TYR A 153 18.96 7.84 -7.23
C TYR A 153 20.49 7.91 -7.44
N ASN A 154 21.19 6.77 -7.51
CA ASN A 154 22.66 6.66 -7.66
C ASN A 154 23.43 7.52 -6.65
N ILE A 155 22.93 7.59 -5.42
CA ILE A 155 23.46 8.50 -4.40
C ILE A 155 24.74 7.94 -3.75
N GLU A 156 24.91 6.63 -3.77
CA GLU A 156 26.08 5.90 -3.28
C GLU A 156 27.37 6.21 -4.05
N GLU A 157 27.27 6.74 -5.28
CA GLU A 157 28.42 7.15 -6.10
C GLU A 157 29.07 8.46 -5.60
N ASN A 158 28.46 9.15 -4.62
CA ASN A 158 29.02 10.35 -4.03
C ASN A 158 30.28 10.03 -3.20
N LEU A 159 31.38 10.71 -3.53
CA LEU A 159 32.67 10.58 -2.84
C LEU A 159 32.69 11.26 -1.47
N GLU A 160 31.75 12.18 -1.21
CA GLU A 160 31.66 12.92 0.06
C GLU A 160 30.68 12.26 1.04
N ASP A 161 31.06 12.22 2.31
CA ASP A 161 30.20 11.83 3.43
C ASP A 161 28.93 12.69 3.44
N THR A 162 27.79 12.06 3.17
CA THR A 162 26.51 12.76 3.00
C THR A 162 25.45 12.17 3.91
N ASN A 163 24.81 13.02 4.73
CA ASN A 163 23.62 12.62 5.48
C ASN A 163 22.35 12.96 4.69
N ILE A 164 21.45 12.00 4.58
CA ILE A 164 20.31 12.06 3.68
C ILE A 164 19.06 11.67 4.44
N LEU A 165 18.03 12.50 4.34
CA LEU A 165 16.71 12.18 4.84
C LEU A 165 15.92 11.48 3.72
N VAL A 166 15.55 10.23 3.91
CA VAL A 166 14.62 9.53 3.04
C VAL A 166 13.24 9.64 3.67
N TYR A 167 12.31 10.32 3.00
CA TYR A 167 10.94 10.50 3.44
C TYR A 167 10.01 9.70 2.52
N ARG A 168 9.62 8.50 2.94
CA ARG A 168 8.78 7.59 2.16
C ARG A 168 7.34 7.66 2.65
N LEU A 169 6.48 8.35 1.91
CA LEU A 169 5.03 8.35 2.17
C LEU A 169 4.32 7.35 1.25
N GLY A 170 4.07 6.15 1.78
CA GLY A 170 3.40 5.07 1.06
C GLY A 170 1.88 5.17 1.10
N GLY A 171 1.22 4.13 0.57
CA GLY A 171 -0.24 4.01 0.61
C GLY A 171 -0.78 3.80 2.03
N SER A 172 -0.13 2.96 2.83
CA SER A 172 -0.61 2.50 4.13
C SER A 172 0.28 2.86 5.31
N SER A 173 1.43 3.49 5.07
CA SER A 173 2.39 3.88 6.11
C SER A 173 3.25 5.05 5.65
N CYS A 174 3.83 5.75 6.62
CA CYS A 174 4.91 6.71 6.43
C CYS A 174 6.16 6.18 7.14
N ASP A 175 7.30 6.28 6.45
CA ASP A 175 8.60 5.84 6.96
C ASP A 175 9.62 6.91 6.62
N VAL A 176 10.25 7.45 7.65
CA VAL A 176 11.27 8.48 7.50
C VAL A 176 12.56 7.95 8.09
N SER A 177 13.64 8.06 7.34
CA SER A 177 14.96 7.56 7.73
C SER A 177 16.02 8.63 7.51
N ILE A 178 16.98 8.72 8.43
CA ILE A 178 18.24 9.41 8.18
C ILE A 178 19.27 8.34 7.85
N ALA A 179 19.87 8.45 6.66
CA ALA A 179 20.93 7.59 6.18
C ALA A 179 22.23 8.38 6.03
N LYS A 180 23.34 7.79 6.43
CA LYS A 180 24.68 8.26 6.11
C LYS A 180 25.20 7.48 4.91
N VAL A 181 25.68 8.20 3.89
CA VAL A 181 26.37 7.63 2.73
C VAL A 181 27.84 8.04 2.81
N SER A 182 28.74 7.07 2.84
CA SER A 182 30.19 7.31 2.97
C SER A 182 30.96 6.22 2.24
N GLY A 183 31.78 6.61 1.26
CA GLY A 183 32.61 5.66 0.50
C GLY A 183 31.84 4.52 -0.16
N GLY A 184 30.62 4.79 -0.67
CA GLY A 184 29.74 3.78 -1.25
C GLY A 184 28.93 2.94 -0.26
N PHE A 185 29.14 3.11 1.06
CA PHE A 185 28.35 2.44 2.08
C PHE A 185 27.15 3.28 2.51
N ILE A 186 25.98 2.63 2.60
CA ILE A 186 24.75 3.22 3.12
C ILE A 186 24.52 2.67 4.53
N THR A 187 24.50 3.54 5.53
CA THR A 187 24.18 3.20 6.92
C THR A 187 22.93 3.95 7.35
N ILE A 188 21.93 3.25 7.87
CA ILE A 188 20.74 3.89 8.43
C ILE A 188 21.02 4.23 9.89
N GLU A 189 20.96 5.53 10.22
CA GLU A 189 21.28 6.05 11.56
C GLU A 189 20.03 6.13 12.43
N LYS A 190 18.93 6.60 11.86
CA LYS A 190 17.66 6.79 12.57
C LYS A 190 16.48 6.48 11.67
N ASN A 191 15.40 6.00 12.27
CA ASN A 191 14.16 5.69 11.57
C ASN A 191 12.95 6.08 12.45
N VAL A 192 11.89 6.58 11.81
CA VAL A 192 10.56 6.71 12.38
C VAL A 192 9.58 6.07 11.41
N TYR A 193 8.79 5.12 11.92
CA TYR A 193 7.74 4.43 11.19
C TYR A 193 6.38 4.76 11.79
N ARG A 194 5.42 5.12 10.94
CA ARG A 194 4.04 5.48 11.31
C ARG A 194 3.05 4.71 10.45
N THR A 195 2.21 3.91 11.09
CA THR A 195 1.17 3.09 10.45
C THR A 195 -0.15 3.83 10.25
N ASP A 196 -0.34 4.94 10.95
CA ASP A 196 -1.53 5.79 10.96
C ASP A 196 -1.47 6.91 9.91
N LEU A 197 -0.31 7.10 9.29
CA LEU A 197 -0.09 8.06 8.21
C LEU A 197 0.06 7.32 6.88
N GLY A 198 -0.59 7.82 5.83
CA GLY A 198 -0.47 7.22 4.50
C GLY A 198 -1.40 7.86 3.48
N GLY A 199 -1.21 7.50 2.21
CA GLY A 199 -2.10 7.96 1.13
C GLY A 199 -3.54 7.49 1.28
N GLN A 200 -3.79 6.35 1.93
CA GLN A 200 -5.13 5.81 2.20
C GLN A 200 -5.88 6.64 3.25
N CYS A 201 -5.18 7.21 4.24
CA CYS A 201 -5.79 8.12 5.22
C CYS A 201 -6.27 9.41 4.56
N LEU A 202 -5.47 9.98 3.64
CA LEU A 202 -5.88 11.15 2.84
C LEU A 202 -7.07 10.81 1.94
N THR A 203 -7.06 9.63 1.31
CA THR A 203 -8.21 9.15 0.52
C THR A 203 -9.47 9.05 1.38
N LYS A 204 -9.35 8.53 2.62
CA LYS A 204 -10.48 8.40 3.55
C LYS A 204 -11.08 9.77 3.88
N HIS A 205 -10.26 10.77 4.19
CA HIS A 205 -10.76 12.13 4.45
C HIS A 205 -11.54 12.73 3.27
N LEU A 206 -11.06 12.51 2.04
CA LEU A 206 -11.79 12.93 0.85
C LEU A 206 -13.10 12.14 0.65
N ALA A 207 -13.08 10.83 0.88
CA ALA A 207 -14.28 9.99 0.80
C ALA A 207 -15.34 10.40 1.84
N ASP A 208 -14.93 10.67 3.07
CA ASP A 208 -15.80 11.12 4.16
C ASP A 208 -16.41 12.50 3.86
N TYR A 209 -15.62 13.43 3.29
CA TYR A 209 -16.12 14.72 2.81
C TYR A 209 -17.22 14.53 1.74
N ILE A 210 -16.97 13.68 0.74
CA ILE A 210 -17.95 13.43 -0.32
C ILE A 210 -19.21 12.74 0.24
N ALA A 211 -19.05 11.82 1.20
CA ALA A 211 -20.17 11.17 1.87
C ALA A 211 -21.04 12.20 2.61
N GLN A 212 -20.43 13.17 3.28
CA GLN A 212 -21.15 14.25 3.96
C GLN A 212 -21.91 15.13 2.97
N GLU A 213 -21.29 15.50 1.85
CA GLU A 213 -21.94 16.27 0.77
C GLU A 213 -23.15 15.52 0.18
N PHE A 214 -23.01 14.21 -0.04
CA PHE A 214 -24.09 13.34 -0.50
C PHE A 214 -25.24 13.30 0.53
N LYS A 215 -24.94 13.10 1.81
CA LYS A 215 -25.92 13.09 2.90
C LYS A 215 -26.66 14.42 3.02
N GLN A 216 -25.97 15.55 2.87
CA GLN A 216 -26.62 16.85 2.89
C GLN A 216 -27.61 17.04 1.73
N LYS A 217 -27.20 16.63 0.51
CA LYS A 217 -27.98 16.80 -0.71
C LYS A 217 -29.19 15.85 -0.79
N TRP A 218 -29.00 14.57 -0.44
CA TRP A 218 -29.98 13.51 -0.69
C TRP A 218 -30.64 12.94 0.57
N LYS A 219 -30.17 13.32 1.77
CA LYS A 219 -30.64 12.81 3.06
C LYS A 219 -30.46 11.29 3.24
N LEU A 220 -29.54 10.70 2.48
CA LEU A 220 -29.11 9.30 2.57
C LEU A 220 -27.66 9.25 3.03
N ASP A 221 -27.30 8.34 3.93
CA ASP A 221 -25.95 8.27 4.49
C ASP A 221 -25.12 7.12 3.88
N PRO A 222 -24.11 7.40 3.04
CA PRO A 222 -23.23 6.37 2.50
C PRO A 222 -22.48 5.58 3.58
N GLN A 223 -22.26 6.14 4.77
CA GLN A 223 -21.54 5.48 5.85
C GLN A 223 -22.29 4.26 6.41
N GLU A 224 -23.61 4.20 6.22
CA GLU A 224 -24.45 3.05 6.61
C GLU A 224 -24.33 1.88 5.61
N SER A 225 -23.66 2.07 4.47
CA SER A 225 -23.48 1.07 3.43
C SER A 225 -22.01 0.82 3.12
N ARG A 226 -21.50 -0.35 3.52
CA ARG A 226 -20.13 -0.79 3.18
C ARG A 226 -19.86 -0.75 1.68
N ARG A 227 -20.88 -1.06 0.86
CA ARG A 227 -20.79 -0.99 -0.60
C ARG A 227 -20.65 0.44 -1.10
N ALA A 228 -21.43 1.38 -0.56
CA ALA A 228 -21.35 2.79 -0.94
C ALA A 228 -19.99 3.39 -0.55
N MET A 229 -19.51 3.12 0.67
CA MET A 229 -18.18 3.56 1.10
C MET A 229 -17.04 2.96 0.27
N ALA A 230 -17.15 1.69 -0.15
CA ALA A 230 -16.16 1.09 -1.05
C ALA A 230 -16.11 1.81 -2.42
N LYS A 231 -17.27 2.15 -2.99
CA LYS A 231 -17.35 2.96 -4.22
C LYS A 231 -16.71 4.33 -4.00
N LEU A 232 -17.05 5.03 -2.92
CA LEU A 232 -16.48 6.34 -2.58
C LEU A 232 -14.98 6.29 -2.43
N GLN A 233 -14.44 5.32 -1.68
CA GLN A 233 -13.01 5.19 -1.46
C GLN A 233 -12.24 4.99 -2.77
N ASN A 234 -12.75 4.16 -3.68
CA ASN A 234 -12.13 3.94 -4.99
C ASN A 234 -12.11 5.22 -5.85
N HIS A 235 -13.21 5.97 -5.88
CA HIS A 235 -13.30 7.20 -6.67
C HIS A 235 -12.53 8.36 -6.03
N ALA A 236 -12.49 8.43 -4.70
CA ALA A 236 -11.67 9.38 -3.95
C ALA A 236 -10.17 9.11 -4.16
N ASP A 237 -9.74 7.85 -4.25
CA ASP A 237 -8.34 7.50 -4.51
C ASP A 237 -7.92 8.00 -5.90
N ASN A 238 -8.76 7.74 -6.91
CA ASN A 238 -8.55 8.25 -8.26
C ASN A 238 -8.57 9.80 -8.30
N CYS A 239 -9.53 10.43 -7.62
CA CYS A 239 -9.62 11.88 -7.51
C CYS A 239 -8.34 12.48 -6.96
N LYS A 240 -7.84 11.96 -5.83
CA LYS A 240 -6.57 12.37 -5.21
C LYS A 240 -5.40 12.25 -6.20
N HIS A 241 -5.28 11.13 -6.91
CA HIS A 241 -4.23 10.94 -7.91
C HIS A 241 -4.30 11.96 -9.07
N VAL A 242 -5.51 12.24 -9.58
CA VAL A 242 -5.71 13.26 -10.61
C VAL A 242 -5.33 14.64 -10.09
N LEU A 243 -5.69 14.97 -8.84
CA LEU A 243 -5.41 16.25 -8.20
C LEU A 243 -3.91 16.49 -7.93
N SER A 244 -3.07 15.46 -7.88
CA SER A 244 -1.61 15.62 -7.82
C SER A 244 -1.03 16.29 -9.07
N THR A 245 -1.70 16.18 -10.22
CA THR A 245 -1.25 16.77 -11.49
C THR A 245 -2.14 17.92 -11.94
N LEU A 246 -3.47 17.78 -11.80
CA LEU A 246 -4.46 18.76 -12.25
C LEU A 246 -5.03 19.58 -11.08
N ASN A 247 -5.60 20.74 -11.39
CA ASN A 247 -6.22 21.61 -10.39
C ASN A 247 -7.68 21.23 -10.05
N SER A 248 -8.28 20.33 -10.83
CA SER A 248 -9.61 19.78 -10.55
C SER A 248 -9.76 18.36 -11.07
N ALA A 249 -10.65 17.59 -10.44
CA ALA A 249 -11.02 16.25 -10.85
C ALA A 249 -12.54 16.08 -10.79
N HIS A 250 -13.13 15.45 -11.81
CA HIS A 250 -14.54 15.08 -11.80
C HIS A 250 -14.73 13.74 -11.09
N VAL A 251 -15.63 13.72 -10.10
CA VAL A 251 -16.02 12.52 -9.38
C VAL A 251 -17.45 12.19 -9.77
N PHE A 252 -17.62 11.18 -10.62
CA PHE A 252 -18.91 10.60 -10.97
C PHE A 252 -19.00 9.19 -10.41
N ILE A 253 -20.09 8.87 -9.70
CA ILE A 253 -20.34 7.55 -9.14
C ILE A 253 -21.79 7.17 -9.44
N GLU A 254 -21.95 6.18 -10.32
CA GLU A 254 -23.27 5.61 -10.63
C GLU A 254 -23.82 4.82 -9.44
N SER A 255 -25.11 5.05 -9.14
CA SER A 255 -25.90 4.40 -8.10
C SER A 255 -25.10 4.26 -6.81
N LEU A 256 -24.62 5.39 -6.27
CA LEU A 256 -23.79 5.42 -5.07
C LEU A 256 -24.53 4.78 -3.89
N LEU A 257 -25.78 5.20 -3.65
CA LEU A 257 -26.66 4.64 -2.64
C LEU A 257 -28.12 4.74 -3.11
N ASP A 258 -28.91 3.68 -2.92
CA ASP A 258 -30.34 3.59 -3.27
C ASP A 258 -30.71 4.08 -4.68
N GLY A 259 -29.85 3.76 -5.66
CA GLY A 259 -30.03 4.15 -7.07
C GLY A 259 -29.71 5.60 -7.38
N VAL A 260 -29.28 6.39 -6.39
CA VAL A 260 -28.91 7.80 -6.57
C VAL A 260 -27.46 7.91 -7.02
N ASP A 261 -27.25 8.59 -8.14
CA ASP A 261 -25.93 8.92 -8.66
C ASP A 261 -25.28 10.08 -7.90
N TRP A 262 -23.95 10.11 -7.90
CA TRP A 262 -23.16 11.24 -7.43
C TRP A 262 -22.37 11.85 -8.58
N SER A 263 -22.31 13.18 -8.63
CA SER A 263 -21.51 13.94 -9.59
C SER A 263 -21.05 15.25 -8.96
N GLN A 264 -19.73 15.43 -8.85
CA GLN A 264 -19.12 16.64 -8.29
C GLN A 264 -17.75 16.90 -8.94
N ASN A 265 -17.42 18.16 -9.19
CA ASN A 265 -16.04 18.58 -9.45
C ASN A 265 -15.37 18.96 -8.14
N VAL A 266 -14.26 18.30 -7.82
CA VAL A 266 -13.41 18.61 -6.66
C VAL A 266 -12.19 19.37 -7.15
N SER A 267 -11.87 20.51 -6.54
CA SER A 267 -10.64 21.26 -6.83
C SER A 267 -9.48 20.82 -5.93
N ARG A 268 -8.23 21.04 -6.37
CA ARG A 268 -7.03 20.79 -5.57
C ARG A 268 -7.08 21.59 -4.26
N ALA A 269 -7.44 22.87 -4.34
CA ALA A 269 -7.58 23.74 -3.17
C ALA A 269 -8.63 23.22 -2.17
N ARG A 270 -9.72 22.60 -2.65
CA ARG A 270 -10.70 21.95 -1.77
C ARG A 270 -10.10 20.73 -1.06
N PHE A 271 -9.37 19.89 -1.79
CA PHE A 271 -8.70 18.74 -1.19
C PHE A 271 -7.64 19.15 -0.17
N GLU A 272 -6.80 20.14 -0.49
CA GLU A 272 -5.81 20.72 0.43
C GLU A 272 -6.48 21.26 1.70
N ASN A 273 -7.62 21.94 1.57
CA ASN A 273 -8.40 22.41 2.72
C ASN A 273 -8.91 21.24 3.60
N ILE A 274 -9.43 20.17 2.99
CA ILE A 274 -9.90 18.97 3.71
C ILE A 274 -8.79 18.35 4.56
N ILE A 275 -7.56 18.33 4.05
CA ILE A 275 -6.41 17.69 4.73
C ILE A 275 -5.55 18.68 5.51
N GLN A 276 -5.88 19.98 5.53
CA GLN A 276 -5.02 21.04 6.08
C GLN A 276 -4.64 20.79 7.53
N SER A 277 -5.59 20.35 8.37
CA SER A 277 -5.34 20.04 9.78
C SER A 277 -4.41 18.84 9.98
N LYS A 278 -4.30 17.96 8.97
CA LYS A 278 -3.49 16.74 8.99
C LYS A 278 -2.06 16.95 8.51
N ILE A 279 -1.78 18.00 7.74
CA ILE A 279 -0.43 18.23 7.18
C ILE A 279 0.65 18.27 8.27
N SER A 280 0.37 18.85 9.44
CA SER A 280 1.33 18.88 10.56
C SER A 280 1.73 17.47 11.03
N GLU A 281 0.78 16.52 11.07
CA GLU A 281 1.03 15.12 11.44
C GLU A 281 1.95 14.42 10.42
N TYR A 282 1.89 14.80 9.13
CA TYR A 282 2.77 14.24 8.10
C TYR A 282 4.19 14.83 8.15
N ILE A 283 4.37 16.05 8.69
CA ILE A 283 5.69 16.68 8.80
C ILE A 283 6.43 16.20 10.07
N GLU A 284 5.70 15.87 11.14
CA GLU A 284 6.24 15.52 12.45
C GLU A 284 7.33 14.42 12.42
N PRO A 285 7.20 13.30 11.68
CA PRO A 285 8.21 12.25 11.67
C PRO A 285 9.59 12.75 11.18
N ALA A 286 9.60 13.63 10.18
CA ALA A 286 10.83 14.24 9.68
C ALA A 286 11.42 15.23 10.68
N GLN A 287 10.59 16.07 11.29
CA GLN A 287 11.03 17.03 12.31
C GLN A 287 11.68 16.32 13.50
N LYS A 288 11.02 15.30 14.05
CA LYS A 288 11.53 14.50 15.17
C LYS A 288 12.90 13.88 14.88
N LEU A 289 13.09 13.37 13.65
CA LEU A 289 14.38 12.80 13.27
C LEU A 289 15.46 13.86 13.14
N ILE A 290 15.17 14.98 12.48
CA ILE A 290 16.12 16.08 12.30
C ILE A 290 16.54 16.67 13.65
N GLU A 291 15.60 16.93 14.56
CA GLU A 291 15.88 17.51 15.88
C GLU A 291 16.76 16.61 16.75
N SER A 292 16.59 15.29 16.62
CA SER A 292 17.39 14.33 17.38
C SER A 292 18.74 14.00 16.70
N PHE A 293 18.98 14.45 15.48
CA PHE A 293 20.18 14.15 14.71
C PHE A 293 21.23 15.25 14.86
N ALA A 294 22.44 14.87 15.28
CA ALA A 294 23.52 15.82 15.54
C ALA A 294 24.20 16.37 14.26
N GLY A 295 23.94 15.77 13.10
CA GLY A 295 24.53 16.14 11.83
C GLY A 295 23.64 17.08 10.98
N LYS A 296 24.23 17.65 9.92
CA LYS A 296 23.48 18.39 8.91
C LYS A 296 22.92 17.42 7.87
N ILE A 297 21.63 17.54 7.55
CA ILE A 297 21.02 16.87 6.39
C ILE A 297 21.45 17.63 5.12
N SER A 298 22.08 16.91 4.20
CA SER A 298 22.59 17.46 2.93
C SER A 298 21.59 17.28 1.78
N LYS A 299 20.76 16.23 1.83
CA LYS A 299 19.79 15.90 0.78
C LYS A 299 18.52 15.29 1.37
N ILE A 300 17.40 15.52 0.70
CA ILE A 300 16.12 14.86 0.97
C ILE A 300 15.74 14.03 -0.25
N VAL A 301 15.32 12.80 -0.03
CA VAL A 301 14.78 11.88 -1.04
C VAL A 301 13.33 11.58 -0.67
N LEU A 302 12.42 11.67 -1.63
CA LEU A 302 11.00 11.36 -1.50
C LEU A 302 10.66 10.06 -2.23
#